data_AF-A0A1J5QZS1-F1
#
_entry.id   AF-A0A1J5QZS1-F1
#
_cell.length_a   1.000
_cell.length_b   1.000
_cell.length_c   1.000
_cell.angle_alpha   90.00
_cell.angle_beta   90.00
_cell.angle_gamma   90.00
#
_symmetry.space_group_name_H-M   'P 1'
#
loop_
_entity.id
_entity.type
_entity.pdbx_description
1 polymer ?
#
loop_
_entity_poly.entity_id
_entity_poly.type
_entity_poly.pdbx_seq_one_letter_code
_entity_poly.pdbx_strand_id
1 'polypeptide(L)'
;MTQGSSPLPGSGYHHGVTPGWYPDPSGDWEIRWWDGVLWSADVVTGTYRAQEPIGSVVVPAVEQLVWDGEGHRLTTHRVWVHEPGSGRLPEELPLWTIALVEATASRVTMSVAYPGYGGRVTYVIRSGSAPLLGALVHAWANRNRRAALRL
;
A
#
# COMPACT_ATOMS: atom_id res chain seq x y z
N MET A 1 15.28 19.21 4.63
CA MET A 1 14.37 18.70 5.66
C MET A 1 15.10 17.59 6.38
N THR A 2 15.52 17.82 7.63
CA THR A 2 16.22 16.84 8.45
C THR A 2 15.21 15.73 8.82
N GLN A 3 15.35 14.55 8.22
CA GLN A 3 14.58 13.37 8.64
C GLN A 3 15.09 12.96 10.04
N GLY A 4 14.32 13.31 11.07
CA GLY A 4 14.53 12.74 12.41
C GLY A 4 14.22 11.24 12.39
N SER A 5 14.85 10.49 13.29
CA SER A 5 14.58 9.05 13.45
C SER A 5 13.10 8.81 13.78
N SER A 6 12.47 7.82 13.12
CA SER A 6 11.07 7.46 13.36
C SER A 6 10.85 6.97 14.80
N PRO A 7 9.78 7.42 15.49
CA PRO A 7 9.45 6.88 16.81
C PRO A 7 8.93 5.44 16.70
N LEU A 8 9.65 4.49 17.30
CA LEU A 8 9.25 3.07 17.30
C LEU A 8 7.97 2.86 18.13
N PRO A 9 7.05 1.97 17.68
CA PRO A 9 5.86 1.62 18.44
C PRO A 9 6.22 0.88 19.73
N GLY A 10 5.64 1.30 20.86
CA GLY A 10 5.78 0.62 22.17
C GLY A 10 6.86 1.14 23.12
N SER A 11 7.73 2.07 22.69
CA SER A 11 8.66 2.74 23.62
C SER A 11 7.96 3.91 24.31
N GLY A 12 7.60 3.70 25.58
CA GLY A 12 6.69 4.57 26.34
C GLY A 12 7.10 6.03 26.57
N TYR A 13 8.30 6.49 26.18
CA TYR A 13 8.69 7.90 26.31
C TYR A 13 9.78 8.27 25.29
N HIS A 14 9.41 8.81 24.13
CA HIS A 14 10.35 9.43 23.19
C HIS A 14 10.52 10.91 23.56
N HIS A 15 11.32 11.22 24.59
CA HIS A 15 11.71 12.59 24.88
C HIS A 15 12.59 13.13 23.72
N GLY A 16 11.97 13.84 22.77
CA GLY A 16 12.69 14.58 21.72
C GLY A 16 12.12 14.49 20.31
N VAL A 17 11.08 13.69 20.05
CA VAL A 17 10.47 13.61 18.71
C VAL A 17 9.30 14.59 18.62
N THR A 18 9.46 15.63 17.81
CA THR A 18 8.42 16.64 17.57
C THR A 18 7.26 16.06 16.78
N PRO A 19 6.02 16.55 16.95
CA PRO A 19 4.92 16.21 16.05
C PRO A 19 5.29 16.44 14.58
N GLY A 20 4.95 15.50 13.70
CA GLY A 20 5.42 15.52 12.31
C GLY A 20 5.07 14.29 11.48
N TRP A 21 5.41 14.34 10.20
CA TRP A 21 5.31 13.20 9.28
C TRP A 21 6.58 12.38 9.29
N TYR A 22 6.45 11.08 9.52
CA TYR A 22 7.56 10.14 9.62
C TYR A 22 7.22 8.84 8.88
N PRO A 23 8.22 8.04 8.48
CA PRO A 23 7.98 6.71 7.90
C PRO A 23 7.00 5.89 8.75
N ASP A 24 5.99 5.29 8.12
CA ASP A 24 4.97 4.54 8.85
C ASP A 24 5.60 3.35 9.59
N PRO A 25 5.51 3.28 10.93
CA PRO A 25 6.09 2.19 11.70
C PRO A 25 5.48 0.83 11.37
N SER A 26 4.25 0.78 10.85
CA SER A 26 3.62 -0.48 10.40
C SER A 26 4.14 -0.92 9.03
N GLY A 27 4.73 0.00 8.25
CA GLY A 27 5.12 -0.21 6.86
C GLY A 27 3.94 -0.43 5.89
N ASP A 28 2.70 -0.13 6.30
CA ASP A 28 1.53 -0.21 5.42
C ASP A 28 1.44 1.00 4.50
N TRP A 29 1.82 2.17 4.99
CA TRP A 29 1.87 3.40 4.20
C TRP A 29 3.31 3.90 4.12
N GLU A 30 3.58 4.83 3.20
CA GLU A 30 4.93 5.42 3.12
C GLU A 30 5.24 6.28 4.35
N ILE A 31 4.27 7.10 4.78
CA ILE A 31 4.41 8.04 5.90
C ILE A 31 3.12 8.14 6.71
N ARG A 32 3.27 8.32 8.03
CA ARG A 32 2.20 8.49 9.01
C ARG A 32 2.46 9.72 9.87
N TRP A 33 1.42 10.35 10.38
CA TRP A 33 1.55 11.47 11.31
C TRP A 33 1.82 10.98 12.74
N TRP A 34 2.85 11.52 13.37
CA TRP A 34 3.12 11.43 14.80
C TRP A 34 2.64 12.71 15.47
N ASP A 35 1.77 12.62 16.47
CA ASP A 35 1.22 13.79 17.15
C ASP A 35 2.05 14.30 18.33
N GLY A 36 3.20 13.66 18.60
CA GLY A 36 4.04 13.92 19.77
C GLY A 36 3.89 12.86 20.88
N VAL A 37 2.82 12.07 20.87
CA VAL A 37 2.47 11.09 21.89
C VAL A 37 2.14 9.72 21.28
N LEU A 38 1.41 9.70 20.17
CA LEU A 38 0.97 8.51 19.46
C LEU A 38 0.94 8.72 17.94
N TRP A 39 0.99 7.62 17.21
CA TRP A 39 0.80 7.61 15.77
C TRP A 39 -0.68 7.76 15.44
N SER A 40 -1.04 8.73 14.59
CA SER A 40 -2.43 8.97 14.22
C SER A 40 -2.90 8.07 13.06
N ALA A 41 -4.19 8.20 12.75
CA ALA A 41 -4.80 7.61 11.56
C ALA A 41 -4.32 8.26 10.25
N ASP A 42 -3.73 9.45 10.30
CA ASP A 42 -3.38 10.21 9.11
C ASP A 42 -2.14 9.60 8.43
N VAL A 43 -2.33 9.20 7.19
CA VAL A 43 -1.33 8.51 6.37
C VAL A 43 -1.21 9.14 5.00
N VAL A 44 -0.05 8.99 4.38
CA VAL A 44 0.22 9.42 3.02
C VAL A 44 0.98 8.34 2.27
N THR A 45 0.67 8.17 0.98
CA THR A 45 1.42 7.36 0.01
C THR A 45 1.40 8.07 -1.34
N GLY A 46 2.57 8.40 -1.85
CA GLY A 46 2.72 9.31 -2.98
C GLY A 46 2.02 10.65 -2.70
N THR A 47 1.04 11.00 -3.54
CA THR A 47 0.23 12.21 -3.39
C THR A 47 -1.09 11.98 -2.65
N TYR A 48 -1.41 10.74 -2.31
CA TYR A 48 -2.67 10.39 -1.67
C TYR A 48 -2.57 10.52 -0.15
N ARG A 49 -3.48 11.28 0.45
CA ARG A 49 -3.63 11.45 1.91
C ARG A 49 -4.96 10.86 2.35
N ALA A 50 -4.94 10.09 3.43
CA ALA A 50 -6.13 9.48 3.98
C ALA A 50 -6.08 9.37 5.51
N GLN A 51 -7.22 8.98 6.08
CA GLN A 51 -7.31 8.46 7.43
C GLN A 51 -7.51 6.96 7.35
N GLU A 52 -6.52 6.20 7.79
CA GLU A 52 -6.67 4.77 7.93
C GLU A 52 -7.51 4.46 9.19
N PRO A 53 -8.50 3.55 9.11
CA PRO A 53 -9.11 2.99 10.31
C PRO A 53 -8.01 2.32 11.14
N ILE A 54 -7.63 2.95 12.26
CA ILE A 54 -6.52 2.50 13.12
C ILE A 54 -6.74 1.02 13.48
N GLY A 55 -5.82 0.15 13.06
CA GLY A 55 -5.64 -1.15 13.72
C GLY A 55 -5.67 -2.42 12.85
N SER A 56 -6.03 -2.37 11.57
CA SER A 56 -6.01 -3.61 10.77
C SER A 56 -4.68 -3.81 10.03
N VAL A 57 -3.63 -4.09 10.80
CA VAL A 57 -2.29 -4.46 10.30
C VAL A 57 -2.29 -5.89 9.71
N VAL A 58 -3.36 -6.65 9.95
CA VAL A 58 -3.47 -8.07 9.61
C VAL A 58 -4.28 -8.25 8.34
N VAL A 59 -3.82 -9.16 7.47
CA VAL A 59 -4.62 -9.63 6.33
C VAL A 59 -5.80 -10.46 6.88
N PRO A 60 -7.06 -10.05 6.65
CA PRO A 60 -8.20 -10.81 7.14
C PRO A 60 -8.23 -12.22 6.55
N ALA A 61 -8.61 -13.23 7.34
CA ALA A 61 -8.71 -14.61 6.85
C ALA A 61 -9.77 -14.79 5.76
N VAL A 62 -10.78 -13.91 5.73
CA VAL A 62 -11.82 -13.86 4.70
C VAL A 62 -11.50 -12.72 3.75
N GLU A 63 -11.48 -13.00 2.45
CA GLU A 63 -11.27 -11.99 1.42
C GLU A 63 -12.42 -10.99 1.38
N GLN A 64 -12.10 -9.69 1.39
CA GLN A 64 -13.08 -8.60 1.37
C GLN A 64 -12.78 -7.64 0.23
N LEU A 65 -13.83 -7.05 -0.35
CA LEU A 65 -13.70 -5.99 -1.36
C LEU A 65 -13.18 -4.71 -0.68
N VAL A 66 -12.10 -4.16 -1.22
CA VAL A 66 -11.48 -2.91 -0.75
C VAL A 66 -11.90 -1.77 -1.66
N TRP A 67 -11.91 -2.02 -2.96
CA TRP A 67 -12.25 -1.01 -3.96
C TRP A 67 -12.72 -1.67 -5.27
N ASP A 68 -13.69 -1.04 -5.92
CA ASP A 68 -14.23 -1.42 -7.23
C ASP A 68 -14.54 -0.14 -8.02
N GLY A 69 -14.01 -0.03 -9.23
CA GLY A 69 -14.20 1.15 -10.05
C GLY A 69 -13.44 1.07 -11.37
N GLU A 70 -13.94 1.78 -12.39
CA GLU A 70 -13.24 1.94 -13.68
C GLU A 70 -12.86 0.61 -14.36
N GLY A 71 -13.58 -0.48 -14.07
CA GLY A 71 -13.31 -1.83 -14.60
C GLY A 71 -12.20 -2.59 -13.87
N HIS A 72 -11.72 -2.05 -12.74
CA HIS A 72 -10.70 -2.63 -11.89
C HIS A 72 -11.29 -3.01 -10.54
N ARG A 73 -10.71 -4.04 -9.91
CA ARG A 73 -11.15 -4.53 -8.61
C ARG A 73 -9.94 -4.78 -7.72
N LEU A 74 -10.06 -4.40 -6.45
CA LEU A 74 -9.08 -4.67 -5.40
C LEU A 74 -9.79 -5.29 -4.20
N THR A 75 -9.23 -6.39 -3.70
CA THR A 75 -9.63 -7.02 -2.45
C THR A 75 -8.47 -6.97 -1.44
N THR A 76 -8.70 -7.52 -0.26
CA THR A 76 -7.67 -7.69 0.76
C THR A 76 -6.54 -8.65 0.34
N HIS A 77 -6.69 -9.41 -0.75
CA HIS A 77 -5.73 -10.44 -1.19
C HIS A 77 -5.24 -10.27 -2.63
N ARG A 78 -6.03 -9.65 -3.50
CA ARG A 78 -5.83 -9.69 -4.96
C ARG A 78 -6.18 -8.35 -5.60
N VAL A 79 -5.54 -8.07 -6.72
CA VAL A 79 -5.91 -6.97 -7.62
C VAL A 79 -6.16 -7.53 -9.02
N TRP A 80 -7.22 -7.06 -9.66
CA TRP A 80 -7.55 -7.40 -11.04
C TRP A 80 -7.15 -6.24 -11.96
N VAL A 81 -6.25 -6.54 -12.88
CA VAL A 81 -5.77 -5.61 -13.89
C VAL A 81 -6.55 -5.88 -15.17
N HIS A 82 -7.42 -4.94 -15.54
CA HIS A 82 -8.13 -4.99 -16.80
C HIS A 82 -7.64 -3.87 -17.70
N GLU A 83 -7.25 -4.18 -18.93
CA GLU A 83 -6.93 -3.16 -19.93
C GLU A 83 -8.13 -3.04 -20.89
N PRO A 84 -8.98 -2.01 -20.75
CA PRO A 84 -10.18 -1.87 -21.56
C PRO A 84 -9.83 -1.81 -23.05
N GLY A 85 -10.55 -2.57 -23.88
CA GLY A 85 -10.33 -2.59 -25.33
C GLY A 85 -9.16 -3.45 -25.81
N SER A 86 -8.39 -4.08 -24.90
CA SER A 86 -7.31 -5.02 -25.26
C SER A 86 -7.83 -6.38 -25.76
N GLY A 87 -9.10 -6.71 -25.49
CA GLY A 87 -9.66 -8.04 -25.72
C GLY A 87 -9.11 -9.14 -24.78
N ARG A 88 -8.21 -8.78 -23.86
CA ARG A 88 -7.65 -9.70 -22.85
C ARG A 88 -8.61 -9.80 -21.67
N LEU A 89 -8.71 -11.01 -21.10
CA LEU A 89 -9.39 -11.19 -19.82
C LEU A 89 -8.64 -10.42 -18.72
N PRO A 90 -9.34 -9.94 -17.68
CA PRO A 90 -8.70 -9.33 -16.52
C PRO A 90 -7.64 -10.27 -15.93
N GLU A 91 -6.44 -9.75 -15.71
CA GLU A 91 -5.36 -10.50 -15.10
C GLU A 91 -5.43 -10.36 -13.59
N GLU A 92 -5.45 -11.50 -12.90
CA GLU A 92 -5.51 -11.55 -11.45
C GLU A 92 -4.10 -11.63 -10.85
N LEU A 93 -3.76 -10.67 -9.99
CA LEU A 93 -2.48 -10.62 -9.30
C LEU A 93 -2.68 -10.79 -7.80
N PRO A 94 -2.11 -11.84 -7.17
CA PRO A 94 -2.04 -11.93 -5.73
C PRO A 94 -1.16 -10.80 -5.18
N LEU A 95 -1.63 -10.10 -4.16
CA LEU A 95 -0.97 -8.90 -3.65
C LEU A 95 0.43 -9.16 -3.06
N TRP A 96 0.67 -10.35 -2.50
CA TRP A 96 1.99 -10.73 -1.98
C TRP A 96 3.08 -10.77 -3.06
N THR A 97 2.70 -10.80 -4.34
CA THR A 97 3.62 -10.89 -5.48
C THR A 97 4.11 -9.53 -5.95
N ILE A 98 3.39 -8.47 -5.56
CA ILE A 98 3.68 -7.09 -5.95
C ILE A 98 4.80 -6.58 -5.05
N ALA A 99 5.95 -6.31 -5.66
CA ALA A 99 7.14 -5.87 -4.94
C ALA A 99 7.28 -4.35 -4.88
N LEU A 100 6.72 -3.65 -5.87
CA LEU A 100 6.77 -2.19 -5.98
C LEU A 100 5.48 -1.68 -6.61
N VAL A 101 5.00 -0.55 -6.09
CA VAL A 101 3.86 0.19 -6.62
C VAL A 101 4.30 1.64 -6.78
N GLU A 102 4.09 2.20 -7.97
CA GLU A 102 4.32 3.60 -8.27
C GLU A 102 3.03 4.20 -8.82
N ALA A 103 2.60 5.33 -8.27
CA ALA A 103 1.39 6.01 -8.71
C ALA A 103 1.69 7.43 -9.19
N THR A 104 1.05 7.81 -10.29
CA THR A 104 0.96 9.19 -10.76
C THR A 104 -0.49 9.66 -10.72
N ALA A 105 -0.76 10.87 -11.21
CA ALA A 105 -2.12 11.41 -11.28
C ALA A 105 -3.11 10.55 -12.09
N SER A 106 -2.63 9.73 -13.04
CA SER A 106 -3.51 8.97 -13.95
C SER A 106 -3.07 7.52 -14.20
N ARG A 107 -2.00 7.08 -13.54
CA ARG A 107 -1.41 5.76 -13.79
C ARG A 107 -0.91 5.11 -12.51
N VAL A 108 -1.16 3.82 -12.36
CA VAL A 108 -0.52 2.96 -11.37
C VAL A 108 0.35 1.94 -12.08
N THR A 109 1.63 1.89 -11.73
CA THR A 109 2.58 0.88 -12.18
C THR A 109 2.82 -0.10 -11.05
N MET A 110 2.65 -1.39 -11.30
CA MET A 110 2.90 -2.46 -10.33
C MET A 110 3.98 -3.38 -10.88
N SER A 111 5.08 -3.53 -10.15
CA SER A 111 6.11 -4.51 -10.50
C SER A 111 5.94 -5.76 -9.66
N VAL A 112 5.63 -6.86 -10.33
CA VAL A 112 5.52 -8.19 -9.75
C VAL A 112 6.91 -8.84 -9.75
N ALA A 113 7.35 -9.31 -8.58
CA ALA A 113 8.57 -10.07 -8.43
C ALA A 113 8.27 -11.33 -7.60
N TYR A 114 8.16 -12.46 -8.28
CA TYR A 114 7.96 -13.77 -7.66
C TYR A 114 9.30 -14.37 -7.22
N PRO A 115 9.45 -14.84 -5.97
CA PRO A 115 10.52 -15.75 -5.63
C PRO A 115 10.44 -17.00 -6.52
N GLY A 116 11.49 -17.27 -7.30
CA GLY A 116 11.61 -18.50 -8.12
C GLY A 116 11.28 -18.38 -9.62
N TYR A 117 10.92 -17.20 -10.14
CA TYR A 117 10.73 -16.98 -11.59
C TYR A 117 11.68 -15.90 -12.14
N GLY A 118 12.21 -16.15 -13.34
CA GLY A 118 13.36 -15.45 -13.95
C GLY A 118 13.10 -14.05 -14.52
N GLY A 119 12.25 -13.22 -13.89
CA GLY A 119 12.09 -11.83 -14.32
C GLY A 119 11.00 -11.05 -13.60
N ARG A 120 11.19 -9.72 -13.51
CA ARG A 120 10.19 -8.78 -13.01
C ARG A 120 9.18 -8.49 -14.12
N VAL A 121 7.90 -8.70 -13.86
CA VAL A 121 6.81 -8.34 -14.78
C VAL A 121 6.18 -7.04 -14.29
N THR A 122 5.88 -6.13 -15.20
CA THR A 122 5.27 -4.84 -14.87
C THR A 122 3.87 -4.75 -15.45
N TYR A 123 2.91 -4.39 -14.59
CA TYR A 123 1.53 -4.13 -14.93
C TYR A 123 1.24 -2.65 -14.80
N VAL A 124 0.42 -2.13 -15.70
CA VAL A 124 0.04 -0.71 -15.74
C VAL A 124 -1.47 -0.60 -15.76
N ILE A 125 -2.02 0.13 -14.80
CA ILE A 125 -3.42 0.55 -14.77
C ILE A 125 -3.49 2.03 -15.10
N ARG A 126 -4.37 2.40 -16.04
CA ARG A 126 -4.76 3.79 -16.26
C ARG A 126 -6.09 4.03 -15.54
N SER A 127 -6.11 5.01 -14.65
CA SER A 127 -7.30 5.30 -13.85
C SER A 127 -7.35 6.78 -13.48
N GLY A 128 -8.54 7.38 -13.50
CA GLY A 128 -8.77 8.71 -12.93
C GLY A 128 -8.56 8.75 -11.42
N SER A 129 -8.69 7.59 -10.78
CA SER A 129 -8.47 7.35 -9.36
C SER A 129 -7.07 6.79 -9.05
N ALA A 130 -6.10 6.94 -9.96
CA ALA A 130 -4.79 6.31 -9.84
C ALA A 130 -4.04 6.58 -8.52
N PRO A 131 -4.02 7.80 -7.95
CA PRO A 131 -3.37 8.03 -6.65
C PRO A 131 -3.99 7.18 -5.52
N LEU A 132 -5.32 7.12 -5.46
CA LEU A 132 -6.04 6.29 -4.49
C LEU A 132 -5.76 4.81 -4.71
N LEU A 133 -5.95 4.32 -5.94
CA LEU A 133 -5.76 2.92 -6.27
C LEU A 133 -4.32 2.47 -5.98
N GLY A 134 -3.33 3.27 -6.38
CA GLY A 134 -1.93 2.99 -6.13
C GLY A 134 -1.60 2.92 -4.64
N ALA A 135 -2.14 3.85 -3.84
CA ALA A 135 -1.96 3.83 -2.39
C ALA A 135 -2.61 2.59 -1.74
N LEU A 136 -3.82 2.21 -2.16
CA LEU A 136 -4.48 1.00 -1.66
C LEU A 136 -3.73 -0.28 -2.04
N VAL A 137 -3.25 -0.39 -3.29
CA VAL A 137 -2.44 -1.54 -3.73
C VAL A 137 -1.14 -1.60 -2.94
N HIS A 138 -0.45 -0.46 -2.74
CA HIS A 138 0.77 -0.38 -1.95
C HIS A 138 0.54 -0.96 -0.54
N ALA A 139 -0.48 -0.46 0.16
CA ALA A 139 -0.76 -0.86 1.53
C ALA A 139 -1.08 -2.35 1.65
N TRP A 140 -1.98 -2.85 0.82
CA TRP A 140 -2.35 -4.27 0.90
C TRP A 140 -1.25 -5.21 0.37
N ALA A 141 -0.42 -4.80 -0.59
CA ALA A 141 0.75 -5.56 -1.01
C ALA A 141 1.79 -5.70 0.13
N ASN A 142 2.05 -4.64 0.89
CA ASN A 142 2.98 -4.70 2.02
C ASN A 142 2.47 -5.64 3.12
N ARG A 143 1.18 -5.55 3.49
CA ARG A 143 0.55 -6.47 4.45
C ARG A 143 0.67 -7.93 4.03
N ASN A 144 0.27 -8.22 2.80
CA ASN A 144 0.29 -9.58 2.27
C ASN A 144 1.71 -10.15 2.18
N ARG A 145 2.70 -9.32 1.80
CA ARG A 145 4.11 -9.75 1.79
C ARG A 145 4.62 -10.09 3.18
N ARG A 146 4.36 -9.26 4.20
CA ARG A 146 4.80 -9.56 5.58
C ARG A 146 4.14 -10.84 6.09
N ALA A 147 2.83 -10.99 5.86
CA ALA A 147 2.10 -12.21 6.20
C ALA A 147 2.67 -13.46 5.51
N ALA A 148 3.01 -13.38 4.22
CA ALA A 148 3.57 -14.48 3.46
C ALA A 148 5.01 -14.84 3.86
N LEU A 149 5.82 -13.82 4.21
CA LEU A 149 7.23 -13.99 4.56
C LEU A 149 7.46 -14.33 6.05
N ARG A 150 6.40 -14.34 6.87
CA ARG A 150 6.49 -14.45 8.35
C ARG A 150 7.45 -13.42 8.96
N LEU A 151 7.41 -12.19 8.46
CA LEU A 151 8.12 -11.03 9.02
C LEU A 151 7.27 -10.30 10.05
#